data_AF-A0A538TV11-F1
#
_entry.id   AF-A0A538TV11-F1
#
_cell.length_a   1.000
_cell.length_b   1.000
_cell.length_c   1.000
_cell.angle_alpha   90.00
_cell.angle_beta   90.00
_cell.angle_gamma   90.00
#
_symmetry.space_group_name_H-M   'P 1'
#
loop_
_entity.id
_entity.type
_entity.pdbx_description
1 polymer ?
#
loop_
_entity_poly.entity_id
_entity_poly.type
_entity_poly.pdbx_seq_one_letter_code
_entity_poly.pdbx_strand_id
1 'polypeptide(L)'
;MNLLVTGGVADERRRVALAFHHESPQRLGPFVSVCCGREEARLAAGLESWASDNEASSADPLRAAQGGTLFLDEVGCLSSDTQRLLLIFVRHLAGAADDDGPPVRLAAGHEEDLDAAAAEGAFSPPLLDYLDKIHVELGSVRGAA
;
A
#
# COMPACT_ATOMS: atom_id res chain seq x y z
N MET A 1 -11.20 -1.81 3.37
CA MET A 1 -11.30 -1.13 2.05
C MET A 1 -10.05 -0.29 1.84
N ASN A 2 -9.42 -0.47 0.67
CA ASN A 2 -8.12 0.06 0.31
C ASN A 2 -8.26 1.39 -0.45
N LEU A 3 -7.21 2.22 -0.43
CA LEU A 3 -7.13 3.48 -1.15
C LEU A 3 -5.97 3.40 -2.16
N LEU A 4 -6.21 3.86 -3.38
CA LEU A 4 -5.17 4.20 -4.35
C LEU A 4 -5.17 5.72 -4.58
N VAL A 5 -4.01 6.34 -4.50
CA VAL A 5 -3.80 7.75 -4.82
C VAL A 5 -2.83 7.87 -5.99
N THR A 6 -3.26 8.44 -7.11
CA THR A 6 -2.39 8.69 -8.28
C THR A 6 -2.13 10.18 -8.45
N GLY A 7 -1.04 10.54 -9.16
CA GLY A 7 -0.68 11.94 -9.40
C GLY A 7 0.00 12.62 -8.20
N GLY A 8 0.17 13.93 -8.33
CA GLY A 8 0.82 14.78 -7.32
C GLY A 8 2.26 14.37 -6.98
N VAL A 9 2.84 15.02 -5.98
CA VAL A 9 4.12 14.58 -5.39
C VAL A 9 3.89 13.68 -4.16
N ALA A 10 4.93 12.94 -3.75
CA ALA A 10 4.90 12.02 -2.61
C ALA A 10 4.26 12.60 -1.33
N ASP A 11 4.58 13.86 -0.99
CA ASP A 11 4.01 14.50 0.19
C ASP A 11 2.49 14.74 0.08
N GLU A 12 1.99 15.06 -1.11
CA GLU A 12 0.55 15.27 -1.35
C GLU A 12 -0.22 13.95 -1.26
N ARG A 13 0.29 12.88 -1.89
CA ARG A 13 -0.30 11.54 -1.78
C ARG A 13 -0.32 11.06 -0.34
N ARG A 14 0.78 11.29 0.40
CA ARG A 14 0.85 10.96 1.83
C ARG A 14 -0.17 11.72 2.66
N ARG A 15 -0.44 13.00 2.38
CA ARG A 15 -1.48 13.78 3.07
C ARG A 15 -2.87 13.20 2.83
N VAL A 16 -3.18 12.78 1.60
CA VAL A 16 -4.45 12.10 1.31
C VAL A 16 -4.54 10.76 2.07
N ALA A 17 -3.48 9.96 2.05
CA ALA A 17 -3.44 8.70 2.81
C ALA A 17 -3.58 8.92 4.32
N LEU A 18 -3.01 10.00 4.87
CA LEU A 18 -3.17 10.38 6.28
C LEU A 18 -4.61 10.79 6.60
N ALA A 19 -5.25 11.60 5.76
CA ALA A 19 -6.66 11.96 5.93
C ALA A 19 -7.54 10.69 5.92
N PHE A 20 -7.29 9.79 4.98
CA PHE A 20 -7.95 8.49 4.91
C PHE A 20 -7.77 7.63 6.17
N HIS A 21 -6.58 7.66 6.77
CA HIS A 21 -6.30 6.99 8.04
C HIS A 21 -7.06 7.65 9.21
N HIS A 22 -7.05 8.98 9.31
CA HIS A 22 -7.70 9.71 10.39
C HIS A 22 -9.22 9.58 10.39
N GLU A 23 -9.84 9.48 9.21
CA GLU A 23 -11.28 9.26 9.03
C GLU A 23 -11.69 7.79 9.16
N SER A 24 -10.79 6.92 9.63
CA SER A 24 -11.03 5.48 9.72
C SER A 24 -11.36 4.99 11.15
N PRO A 25 -11.95 3.79 11.28
CA PRO A 25 -12.05 3.11 12.57
C PRO A 25 -10.68 2.85 13.23
N GLN A 26 -9.61 2.75 12.44
CA GLN A 26 -8.24 2.44 12.87
C GLN A 26 -7.38 3.69 13.11
N ARG A 27 -7.99 4.89 13.20
CA ARG A 27 -7.29 6.19 13.35
C ARG A 27 -6.41 6.35 14.60
N LEU A 28 -6.58 5.49 15.60
CA LEU A 28 -5.74 5.48 16.81
C LEU A 28 -4.55 4.51 16.68
N GLY A 29 -4.56 3.69 15.64
CA GLY A 29 -3.46 2.80 15.30
C GLY A 29 -2.32 3.53 14.60
N PRO A 30 -1.22 2.81 14.32
CA PRO A 30 -0.06 3.38 13.65
C PRO A 30 -0.36 3.78 12.19
N PHE A 31 0.31 4.83 11.71
CA PHE A 31 0.44 5.12 10.29
C PHE A 31 1.88 4.85 9.85
N VAL A 32 2.10 3.76 9.13
CA VAL A 32 3.41 3.36 8.63
C VAL A 32 3.50 3.68 7.15
N SER A 33 4.56 4.37 6.75
CA SER A 33 4.81 4.73 5.36
C SER A 33 6.05 3.98 4.87
N VAL A 34 5.97 3.44 3.67
CA VAL A 34 7.08 2.76 2.97
C VAL A 34 7.22 3.38 1.59
N CYS A 35 8.41 3.90 1.27
CA CYS A 35 8.72 4.34 -0.09
C CYS A 35 9.23 3.13 -0.87
N CYS A 36 8.37 2.49 -1.67
CA CYS A 36 8.64 1.21 -2.32
C CYS A 36 9.92 1.23 -3.16
N GLY A 37 10.18 2.30 -3.92
CA GLY A 37 11.42 2.42 -4.71
C GLY A 37 12.71 2.48 -3.88
N ARG A 38 12.65 2.81 -2.58
CA ARG A 38 13.82 2.90 -1.68
C ARG A 38 13.87 1.79 -0.65
N GLU A 39 12.73 1.24 -0.27
CA GLU A 39 12.55 0.32 0.85
C GLU A 39 11.97 -1.04 0.42
N GLU A 40 11.97 -1.36 -0.87
CA GLU A 40 11.44 -2.64 -1.39
C GLU A 40 11.97 -3.84 -0.62
N ALA A 41 13.29 -3.94 -0.41
CA ALA A 41 13.88 -5.09 0.28
C ALA A 41 13.33 -5.26 1.71
N ARG A 42 13.02 -4.15 2.40
CA ARG A 42 12.43 -4.17 3.75
C ARG A 42 10.97 -4.62 3.70
N LEU A 43 10.22 -4.17 2.69
CA LEU A 43 8.83 -4.61 2.47
C LEU A 43 8.75 -6.08 2.08
N ALA A 44 9.60 -6.53 1.14
CA ALA A 44 9.66 -7.91 0.68
C ALA A 44 9.99 -8.86 1.84
N ALA A 45 11.01 -8.56 2.64
CA ALA A 45 11.34 -9.35 3.82
C ALA A 45 10.17 -9.45 4.82
N GLY A 46 9.44 -8.35 5.04
CA GLY A 46 8.24 -8.36 5.89
C GLY A 46 7.13 -9.26 5.34
N LEU A 47 6.85 -9.17 4.04
CA LEU A 47 5.89 -10.02 3.34
C LEU A 47 6.28 -11.50 3.37
N GLU A 48 7.56 -11.83 3.18
CA GLU A 48 8.09 -13.20 3.24
C GLU A 48 8.01 -13.78 4.65
N SER A 49 8.37 -12.99 5.66
CA SER A 49 8.23 -13.37 7.07
C SER A 49 6.77 -13.64 7.42
N TRP A 50 5.85 -12.77 6.98
CA TRP A 50 4.42 -12.96 7.16
C TRP A 50 3.91 -14.24 6.47
N ALA A 51 4.29 -14.47 5.21
CA ALA A 51 3.83 -15.63 4.44
C ALA A 51 4.35 -16.98 4.97
N SER A 52 5.45 -16.96 5.73
CA SER A 52 6.11 -18.15 6.26
C SER A 52 5.85 -18.41 7.75
N ASP A 53 4.95 -17.63 8.38
CA ASP A 53 4.70 -17.63 9.83
C ASP A 53 5.98 -17.48 10.69
N ASN A 54 6.99 -16.81 10.14
CA ASN A 54 8.26 -16.59 10.84
C ASN A 54 8.13 -15.43 11.84
N GLU A 55 8.99 -15.44 12.87
CA GLU A 55 9.04 -14.36 13.85
C GLU A 55 9.48 -13.06 13.16
N ALA A 56 8.54 -12.13 12.99
CA ALA A 56 8.78 -10.85 12.33
C ALA A 56 9.61 -9.93 13.23
N SER A 57 10.63 -9.29 12.65
CA SER A 57 11.41 -8.26 13.31
C SER A 57 10.54 -7.05 13.66
N SER A 58 10.87 -6.32 14.73
CA SER A 58 10.25 -5.03 15.05
C SER A 58 10.36 -3.99 13.92
N ALA A 59 11.29 -4.18 12.98
CA ALA A 59 11.45 -3.34 11.79
C ALA A 59 10.48 -3.67 10.64
N ASP A 60 9.73 -4.78 10.74
CA ASP A 60 8.76 -5.22 9.73
C ASP A 60 7.63 -4.18 9.57
N PRO A 61 7.48 -3.56 8.38
CA PRO A 61 6.45 -2.57 8.15
C PRO A 61 5.03 -3.13 8.28
N LEU A 62 4.80 -4.43 8.01
CA LEU A 62 3.48 -5.06 8.13
C LEU A 62 3.08 -5.14 9.61
N ARG A 63 3.98 -5.66 10.45
CA ARG A 63 3.76 -5.74 11.89
C ARG A 63 3.65 -4.35 12.53
N ALA A 64 4.49 -3.41 12.12
CA ALA A 64 4.44 -2.04 12.62
C ALA A 64 3.12 -1.32 12.28
N ALA A 65 2.40 -1.76 11.23
CA ALA A 65 1.13 -1.19 10.80
C ALA A 65 -0.10 -1.91 11.40
N GLN A 66 0.09 -2.94 12.24
CA GLN A 66 -1.00 -3.69 12.84
C GLN A 66 -1.98 -2.79 13.59
N GLY A 67 -3.28 -2.95 13.30
CA GLY A 67 -4.35 -2.11 13.85
C GLY A 67 -4.40 -0.68 13.31
N GLY A 68 -3.63 -0.39 12.26
CA GLY A 68 -3.48 0.92 11.66
C GLY A 68 -3.39 0.85 10.13
N THR A 69 -2.65 1.78 9.53
CA THR A 69 -2.57 1.90 8.05
C THR A 69 -1.12 1.78 7.57
N LEU A 70 -0.92 0.92 6.58
CA LEU A 70 0.32 0.82 5.81
C LEU A 70 0.13 1.57 4.48
N PHE A 71 0.88 2.66 4.32
CA PHE A 71 0.95 3.44 3.09
C PHE A 71 2.18 3.03 2.26
N LEU A 72 1.93 2.57 1.04
CA LEU A 72 2.93 2.14 0.06
C LEU A 72 3.06 3.22 -1.03
N ASP A 73 4.06 4.08 -0.93
CA ASP A 73 4.31 5.12 -1.93
C ASP A 73 5.22 4.60 -3.04
N GLU A 74 4.99 5.07 -4.26
CA GLU A 74 5.62 4.56 -5.49
C GLU A 74 5.45 3.04 -5.67
N VAL A 75 4.22 2.55 -5.48
CA VAL A 75 3.92 1.10 -5.55
C VAL A 75 4.26 0.50 -6.93
N GLY A 76 4.23 1.30 -8.00
CA GLY A 76 4.64 0.89 -9.34
C GLY A 76 6.10 0.50 -9.46
N CYS A 77 6.96 0.92 -8.53
CA CYS A 77 8.39 0.55 -8.51
C CYS A 77 8.68 -0.86 -8.00
N LEU A 78 7.68 -1.58 -7.47
CA LEU A 78 7.89 -2.92 -6.93
C LEU A 78 8.27 -3.90 -8.03
N SER A 79 9.25 -4.77 -7.78
CA SER A 79 9.53 -5.91 -8.65
C SER A 79 8.34 -6.86 -8.73
N SER A 80 8.27 -7.65 -9.82
CA SER A 80 7.20 -8.63 -10.02
C SER A 80 7.09 -9.64 -8.87
N ASP A 81 8.21 -9.97 -8.22
CA ASP A 81 8.22 -10.90 -7.09
C ASP A 81 7.61 -10.27 -5.83
N THR A 82 7.98 -9.03 -5.51
CA THR A 82 7.36 -8.29 -4.40
C THR A 82 5.87 -8.01 -4.66
N GLN A 83 5.49 -7.68 -5.90
CA GLN A 83 4.08 -7.54 -6.29
C GLN A 83 3.28 -8.83 -6.05
N ARG A 84 3.86 -10.01 -6.33
CA ARG A 84 3.22 -11.30 -6.07
C ARG A 84 3.02 -11.55 -4.58
N LEU A 85 4.04 -11.27 -3.77
CA LEU A 85 3.95 -11.40 -2.31
C LEU A 85 2.89 -10.46 -1.72
N LEU A 86 2.88 -9.21 -2.17
CA LEU A 86 1.89 -8.21 -1.75
C LEU A 86 0.46 -8.63 -2.13
N LEU A 87 0.27 -9.21 -3.31
CA LEU A 87 -1.04 -9.74 -3.73
C LEU A 87 -1.54 -10.85 -2.80
N ILE A 88 -0.67 -11.77 -2.38
CA ILE A 88 -1.04 -12.84 -1.44
C ILE A 88 -1.47 -12.22 -0.10
N PHE A 89 -0.69 -11.27 0.41
CA PHE A 89 -0.99 -10.58 1.66
C PHE A 89 -2.34 -9.84 1.60
N VAL A 90 -2.54 -9.04 0.55
CA VAL A 90 -3.77 -8.28 0.32
C VAL A 90 -5.01 -9.19 0.21
N ARG A 91 -4.89 -10.34 -0.47
CA ARG A 91 -5.97 -11.33 -0.56
C ARG A 91 -6.31 -11.93 0.79
N HIS A 92 -5.31 -12.24 1.60
CA HIS A 92 -5.52 -12.70 2.97
C HIS A 92 -6.28 -11.64 3.78
N LEU A 93 -5.84 -10.38 3.76
CA LEU A 93 -6.54 -9.30 4.47
C LEU A 93 -8.01 -9.12 4.03
N ALA A 94 -8.31 -9.38 2.75
CA ALA A 94 -9.68 -9.29 2.23
C ALA A 94 -10.57 -10.47 2.66
N GLY A 95 -9.98 -11.63 2.99
CA GLY A 95 -10.68 -12.84 3.40
C GLY A 95 -10.56 -13.17 4.89
N ALA A 96 -9.74 -12.44 5.64
CA ALA A 96 -9.48 -12.66 7.06
C ALA A 96 -10.74 -12.48 7.90
N ALA A 97 -10.92 -13.37 8.88
CA ALA A 97 -11.98 -13.25 9.88
C ALA A 97 -11.50 -12.41 11.07
N ASP A 98 -12.40 -12.00 11.96
CA ASP A 98 -12.08 -11.17 13.12
C ASP A 98 -11.01 -11.77 14.08
N ASP A 99 -10.71 -13.07 13.97
CA ASP A 99 -9.74 -13.80 14.81
C ASP A 99 -8.27 -13.74 14.31
N ASP A 100 -7.98 -13.19 13.12
CA ASP A 100 -6.62 -13.15 12.53
C ASP A 100 -5.74 -11.98 13.04
N GLY A 101 -6.13 -11.35 14.15
CA GLY A 101 -5.44 -10.21 14.75
C GLY A 101 -5.91 -8.85 14.22
N PRO A 102 -5.33 -7.74 14.72
CA PRO A 102 -5.82 -6.41 14.37
C PRO A 102 -5.51 -6.10 12.89
N PRO A 103 -6.53 -5.83 12.06
CA PRO A 103 -6.38 -5.74 10.62
C PRO A 103 -5.47 -4.58 10.22
N VAL A 104 -4.63 -4.80 9.21
CA VAL A 104 -3.86 -3.74 8.54
C VAL A 104 -4.71 -3.18 7.41
N ARG A 105 -4.92 -1.86 7.38
CA ARG A 105 -5.52 -1.17 6.23
C ARG A 105 -4.43 -0.74 5.26
N LEU A 106 -4.67 -0.90 3.96
CA LEU A 106 -3.73 -0.49 2.93
C LEU A 106 -4.13 0.81 2.25
N ALA A 107 -3.14 1.65 2.01
CA ALA A 107 -3.18 2.77 1.08
C ALA A 107 -1.98 2.67 0.15
N ALA A 108 -2.16 2.93 -1.14
CA ALA A 108 -1.10 2.90 -2.14
C ALA A 108 -1.03 4.25 -2.86
N GLY A 109 0.18 4.63 -3.27
CA GLY A 109 0.45 5.86 -4.00
C GLY A 109 1.36 5.60 -5.20
N HIS A 110 1.13 6.30 -6.31
CA HIS A 110 2.07 6.35 -7.43
C HIS A 110 1.93 7.69 -8.18
N GLU A 111 3.01 8.19 -8.77
CA GLU A 111 2.96 9.43 -9.56
C GLU A 111 2.11 9.27 -10.82
N GLU A 112 2.24 8.14 -11.51
CA GLU A 112 1.53 7.87 -12.76
C GLU A 112 0.33 6.95 -12.55
N ASP A 113 -0.50 6.85 -13.59
CA ASP A 113 -1.59 5.88 -13.64
C ASP A 113 -1.03 4.46 -13.81
N LEU A 114 -1.42 3.56 -12.90
CA LEU A 114 -0.98 2.17 -12.90
C LEU A 114 -1.62 1.33 -14.01
N ASP A 115 -2.71 1.80 -14.63
CA ASP A 115 -3.34 1.10 -15.75
C ASP A 115 -2.40 0.95 -16.95
N ALA A 116 -1.61 1.98 -17.25
CA ALA A 116 -0.60 1.93 -18.31
C ALA A 116 0.51 0.93 -17.98
N ALA A 117 1.04 0.97 -16.75
CA ALA A 117 2.04 0.03 -16.28
C ALA A 117 1.52 -1.42 -16.28
N ALA A 118 0.23 -1.62 -15.98
CA ALA A 118 -0.43 -2.93 -16.05
C ALA A 118 -0.57 -3.43 -17.49
N ALA A 119 -0.97 -2.55 -18.43
CA ALA A 119 -1.09 -2.88 -19.84
C ALA A 119 0.27 -3.26 -20.48
N GLU A 120 1.36 -2.66 -20.01
CA GLU A 120 2.73 -2.96 -20.42
C GLU A 120 3.34 -4.19 -19.72
N GLY A 121 2.64 -4.78 -18.75
CA GLY A 121 3.10 -5.93 -17.98
C GLY A 121 4.13 -5.59 -16.89
N ALA A 122 4.37 -4.31 -16.61
CA ALA A 122 5.24 -3.84 -15.53
C ALA A 122 4.56 -3.90 -14.16
N PHE A 123 3.23 -3.83 -14.12
CA PHE A 123 2.44 -3.95 -12.90
C PHE A 123 1.40 -5.07 -13.01
N SER A 124 1.13 -5.75 -11.90
CA SER A 124 0.20 -6.89 -11.83
C SER A 124 -1.24 -6.40 -11.85
N PRO A 125 -2.04 -6.69 -12.91
CA PRO A 125 -3.44 -6.30 -12.95
C PRO A 125 -4.27 -6.87 -11.77
N PRO A 126 -4.07 -8.14 -11.35
CA PRO A 126 -4.74 -8.65 -10.16
C PRO A 126 -4.39 -7.93 -8.87
N LEU A 127 -3.20 -7.33 -8.75
CA LEU A 127 -2.84 -6.51 -7.59
C LEU A 127 -3.53 -5.15 -7.65
N LEU A 128 -3.52 -4.52 -8.82
CA LEU A 128 -4.22 -3.24 -9.04
C LEU A 128 -5.69 -3.36 -8.64
N ASP A 129 -6.38 -4.42 -9.09
CA ASP A 129 -7.78 -4.69 -8.75
C ASP A 129 -8.06 -4.68 -7.24
N TYR A 130 -7.11 -5.14 -6.41
CA TYR A 130 -7.30 -5.15 -4.96
C TYR A 130 -6.90 -3.84 -4.28
N LEU A 131 -5.94 -3.11 -4.82
CA LEU A 131 -5.50 -1.81 -4.27
C LEU A 131 -6.51 -0.72 -4.61
N ASP A 132 -7.01 -0.72 -5.85
CA ASP A 132 -7.96 0.26 -6.34
C ASP A 132 -9.41 -0.08 -5.95
N LYS A 133 -9.75 0.24 -4.70
CA LYS A 133 -11.14 0.18 -4.20
C LYS A 133 -11.74 1.55 -3.99
N ILE A 134 -10.90 2.52 -3.66
CA ILE A 134 -11.21 3.94 -3.61
C ILE A 134 -10.06 4.61 -4.34
N HIS A 135 -10.35 5.27 -5.46
CA HIS A 135 -9.35 5.98 -6.25
C HIS A 135 -9.44 7.47 -5.97
N VAL A 136 -8.29 8.10 -5.68
CA VAL A 136 -8.15 9.56 -5.63
C VAL A 136 -7.06 9.97 -6.60
N GLU A 137 -7.45 10.71 -7.64
CA GLU A 137 -6.50 11.31 -8.57
C GLU A 137 -6.18 12.74 -8.10
N LEU A 138 -4.89 13.00 -7.86
CA LEU A 138 -4.40 14.34 -7.58
C LEU A 138 -4.15 15.06 -8.91
N GLY A 139 -5.01 16.04 -9.20
CA GLY A 139 -4.80 16.93 -10.33
C GLY A 139 -3.47 17.68 -10.21
N SER A 140 -2.67 17.68 -11.28
CA SER A 140 -1.49 18.54 -11.36
C SER A 140 -1.94 20.00 -11.36
N VAL A 141 -1.60 20.77 -10.33
CA VAL A 141 -1.72 22.24 -10.40
C VAL A 141 -0.60 22.77 -11.30
N ARG A 142 -0.71 22.54 -12.61
CA ARG A 142 0.06 23.27 -13.62
C ARG A 142 -0.78 24.46 -14.10
N GLY A 143 -0.75 25.53 -13.30
CA GLY A 143 -1.05 26.91 -13.70
C GLY A 143 -2.53 27.31 -13.78
N ALA A 144 -2.97 28.14 -12.83
CA ALA A 144 -3.70 29.35 -13.23
C ALA A 144 -2.62 30.43 -13.43
N ALA A 145 -2.49 30.92 -14.66
CA ALA A 145 -1.61 32.02 -15.04
C ALA A 145 -1.96 33.33 -14.33
#